data_AF-A0A5E4L052-F1
#
_entry.id   AF-A0A5E4L052-F1
#
_cell.length_a   1.000
_cell.length_b   1.000
_cell.length_c   1.000
_cell.angle_alpha   90.00
_cell.angle_beta   90.00
_cell.angle_gamma   90.00
#
_symmetry.space_group_name_H-M   'P 1'
#
loop_
_entity.id
_entity.type
_entity.pdbx_description
1 polymer ?
#
loop_
_entity_poly.entity_id
_entity_poly.type
_entity_poly.pdbx_seq_one_letter_code
_entity_poly.pdbx_strand_id
1 'polypeptide(L)'
;MSKATPDYARYAYAYVPTIEHKEKWEKLAKKSKTSLSKFIFEHVENSLHQEEDEDYKPRAEILDNLHMIVKENDELREDLRMKKLVIEKLESELHRYRSEEFINSSHSGVRKYNIELIELLKKRGSVTNEEILRALGINPTDGDNVKAISAQLDNLHSYGLVAPTSRGWSWLG
;
A
#
# COMPACT_ATOMS: atom_id res chain seq x y z
N MET A 1 -40.20 20.72 26.51
CA MET A 1 -39.94 19.33 26.93
C MET A 1 -40.19 19.24 28.42
N SER A 2 -41.23 18.53 28.87
CA SER A 2 -41.50 18.37 30.30
C SER A 2 -40.37 17.56 30.94
N LYS A 3 -39.85 18.02 32.08
CA LYS A 3 -38.91 17.22 32.88
C LYS A 3 -39.68 16.03 33.42
N ALA A 4 -39.37 14.82 32.93
CA ALA A 4 -39.90 13.59 33.49
C ALA A 4 -39.57 13.53 34.99
N THR A 5 -40.58 13.27 35.81
CA THR A 5 -40.42 13.13 37.26
C THR A 5 -39.47 11.96 37.55
N PRO A 6 -38.43 12.12 38.39
CA PRO A 6 -37.54 11.03 38.73
C PRO A 6 -38.31 9.90 39.40
N ASP A 7 -38.08 8.67 38.93
CA ASP A 7 -38.61 7.47 39.56
C ASP A 7 -37.71 7.09 40.74
N TYR A 8 -38.20 7.32 41.95
CA TYR A 8 -37.45 7.08 43.18
C TYR A 8 -37.10 5.61 43.40
N ALA A 9 -37.81 4.67 42.76
CA ALA A 9 -37.50 3.24 42.84
C ALA A 9 -36.15 2.88 42.19
N ARG A 10 -35.61 3.74 41.31
CA ARG A 10 -34.34 3.51 40.60
C ARG A 10 -33.13 4.15 41.28
N TYR A 11 -33.31 4.77 42.45
CA TYR A 11 -32.20 5.38 43.17
C TYR A 11 -31.34 4.32 43.84
N ALA A 12 -30.04 4.34 43.53
CA ALA A 12 -29.03 3.63 44.26
C ALA A 12 -28.31 4.60 45.21
N TYR A 13 -28.19 4.22 46.48
CA TYR A 13 -27.44 4.98 47.48
C TYR A 13 -26.08 4.32 47.70
N ALA A 14 -25.01 5.06 47.41
CA ALA A 14 -23.65 4.64 47.68
C ALA A 14 -23.03 5.56 48.74
N TYR A 15 -22.52 4.96 49.81
CA TYR A 15 -21.74 5.68 50.81
C TYR A 15 -20.27 5.63 50.42
N VAL A 16 -19.63 6.79 50.29
CA VAL A 16 -18.22 6.90 49.92
C VAL A 16 -17.37 6.86 51.20
N PRO A 17 -16.26 6.11 51.26
CA PRO A 17 -15.49 5.91 52.49
C PRO A 17 -14.95 7.19 53.15
N THR A 18 -14.65 8.23 52.36
CA THR A 18 -14.12 9.51 52.85
C THR A 18 -14.72 10.67 52.07
N ILE A 19 -14.74 11.86 52.70
CA ILE A 19 -15.18 13.10 52.05
C ILE A 19 -14.26 13.44 50.87
N GLU A 20 -12.95 13.24 51.03
CA GLU A 20 -11.95 13.48 49.99
C GLU A 20 -12.21 12.67 48.71
N HIS A 21 -12.65 11.42 48.84
CA HIS A 21 -13.04 10.59 47.69
C HIS A 21 -14.24 11.19 46.94
N LYS A 22 -15.26 11.66 47.68
CA LYS A 22 -16.42 12.33 47.06
C LYS A 22 -15.99 13.59 46.32
N GLU A 23 -15.14 14.43 46.93
CA GLU A 23 -14.62 15.64 46.29
C GLU A 23 -13.81 15.34 45.03
N LYS A 24 -13.00 14.26 45.06
CA LYS A 24 -12.24 13.81 43.89
C LYS A 24 -13.17 13.45 42.73
N TRP A 25 -14.24 12.70 42.99
CA TRP A 25 -15.21 12.32 41.96
C TRP A 25 -15.96 13.54 41.41
N GLU A 26 -16.34 14.49 42.28
CA GLU A 26 -16.97 15.74 41.84
C GLU A 26 -16.06 16.57 40.93
N LYS A 27 -14.76 16.65 41.24
CA LYS A 27 -13.76 17.32 40.40
C LYS A 27 -13.65 16.65 39.02
N LEU A 28 -13.60 15.31 38.98
CA LEU A 28 -13.51 14.55 37.73
C LEU A 28 -14.79 14.66 36.88
N ALA A 29 -15.97 14.62 37.50
CA ALA A 29 -17.24 14.83 36.83
C ALA A 29 -17.33 16.23 36.19
N LYS A 30 -16.91 17.26 36.94
CA LYS A 30 -16.82 18.64 36.41
C LYS A 30 -15.86 18.76 35.24
N LYS A 31 -14.67 18.14 35.33
CA LYS A 31 -13.69 18.10 34.22
C LYS A 31 -14.29 17.47 32.96
N SER A 32 -15.15 16.46 33.15
CA SER A 32 -15.85 15.74 32.08
C SER A 32 -17.17 16.40 31.66
N LYS A 33 -17.50 17.58 32.19
CA LYS A 33 -18.73 18.34 31.93
C LYS A 33 -20.02 17.53 32.15
N THR A 34 -20.02 16.65 33.15
CA THR A 34 -21.16 15.78 33.49
C THR A 34 -21.57 15.96 34.96
N SER A 35 -22.74 15.46 35.35
CA SER A 35 -23.17 15.43 36.75
C SER A 35 -22.47 14.29 37.50
N LEU A 36 -22.33 14.41 38.83
CA LEU A 36 -21.72 13.36 39.65
C LEU A 36 -22.45 12.02 39.48
N SER A 37 -23.78 12.03 39.48
CA SER A 37 -24.58 10.80 39.32
C SER A 37 -24.34 10.14 37.97
N LYS A 38 -24.28 10.91 36.88
CA LYS A 38 -24.02 10.39 35.55
C LYS A 38 -22.58 9.89 35.41
N PHE A 39 -21.61 10.59 36.01
CA PHE A 39 -20.21 10.17 36.07
C PHE A 39 -20.04 8.82 36.76
N ILE A 40 -20.66 8.64 37.93
CA ILE A 40 -20.61 7.38 38.68
C ILE A 40 -21.28 6.27 37.86
N PHE A 41 -22.47 6.53 37.33
CA PHE A 41 -23.19 5.55 36.52
C PHE A 41 -22.37 5.08 35.31
N GLU A 42 -21.81 6.00 34.52
CA GLU A 42 -20.99 5.65 33.35
C GLU A 42 -19.76 4.84 33.72
N HIS A 43 -19.08 5.18 34.84
CA HIS A 43 -17.92 4.41 35.27
C HIS A 43 -18.27 3.02 35.81
N VAL A 44 -19.40 2.87 36.51
CA VAL A 44 -19.87 1.55 36.96
C VAL A 44 -20.27 0.70 35.76
N GLU A 45 -21.09 1.21 34.84
CA GLU A 45 -21.51 0.47 33.65
C GLU A 45 -20.31 0.08 32.77
N ASN A 46 -19.34 0.98 32.57
CA ASN A 46 -18.13 0.65 31.83
C ASN A 46 -17.33 -0.48 32.50
N SER A 47 -17.25 -0.49 33.84
CA SER A 47 -16.58 -1.56 34.58
C SER A 47 -17.32 -2.88 34.46
N LEU A 48 -18.65 -2.87 34.57
CA LEU A 48 -19.49 -4.07 34.42
C LEU A 48 -19.37 -4.64 33.00
N HIS A 49 -19.41 -3.79 31.98
CA HIS A 49 -19.25 -4.24 30.59
C HIS A 49 -17.87 -4.84 30.32
N GLN A 50 -16.81 -4.32 30.94
CA GLN A 50 -15.46 -4.91 30.85
C GLN A 50 -15.36 -6.28 31.53
N GLU A 51 -16.18 -6.54 32.55
CA GLU A 51 -16.25 -7.85 33.22
C GLU A 51 -17.11 -8.87 32.45
N GLU A 52 -18.18 -8.41 31.77
CA GLU A 52 -19.10 -9.25 31.00
C GLU A 52 -18.59 -9.60 29.60
N ASP A 53 -17.85 -8.68 28.97
CA ASP A 53 -17.38 -8.79 27.60
C ASP A 53 -15.91 -8.36 27.51
N GLU A 54 -15.01 -9.33 27.31
CA GLU A 54 -13.57 -9.08 27.15
C GLU A 54 -13.25 -8.17 25.96
N ASP A 55 -14.12 -8.10 24.95
CA ASP A 55 -13.94 -7.25 23.77
C ASP A 55 -14.51 -5.83 23.97
N TYR A 56 -15.15 -5.55 25.11
CA TYR A 56 -15.69 -4.23 25.38
C TYR A 56 -14.59 -3.18 25.55
N LYS A 57 -14.54 -2.24 24.61
CA LYS A 57 -13.63 -1.10 24.66
C LYS A 57 -14.37 0.19 25.03
N PRO A 58 -13.90 0.93 26.06
CA PRO A 58 -14.42 2.24 26.36
C PRO A 58 -14.30 3.17 25.15
N ARG A 59 -15.27 4.06 24.97
CA ARG A 59 -15.32 5.00 23.84
C ARG A 59 -14.03 5.82 23.67
N ALA A 60 -13.37 6.19 24.77
CA ALA A 60 -12.11 6.92 24.74
C ALA A 60 -11.00 6.09 24.09
N GLU A 61 -10.89 4.81 24.46
CA GLU A 61 -9.90 3.90 23.88
C GLU A 61 -10.17 3.62 22.41
N ILE A 62 -11.44 3.49 22.01
CA ILE A 62 -11.82 3.36 20.59
C ILE A 62 -11.35 4.59 19.79
N LEU A 63 -11.55 5.79 20.32
CA LEU A 63 -11.12 7.03 19.66
C LEU A 63 -9.59 7.13 19.55
N ASP A 64 -8.87 6.77 20.62
CA ASP A 64 -7.40 6.77 20.60
C ASP A 64 -6.86 5.75 19.58
N ASN A 65 -7.41 4.53 19.57
CA ASN A 65 -7.08 3.51 18.58
C ASN A 65 -7.39 3.98 17.14
N LEU A 66 -8.54 4.64 16.94
CA LEU A 66 -8.92 5.17 15.63
C LEU A 66 -7.94 6.25 15.16
N HIS A 67 -7.54 7.18 16.04
CA HIS A 67 -6.54 8.18 15.71
C HIS A 67 -5.17 7.56 15.37
N MET A 68 -4.74 6.53 16.11
CA MET A 68 -3.50 5.81 15.82
C MET A 68 -3.55 5.12 14.45
N ILE A 69 -4.63 4.39 14.17
CA ILE A 69 -4.82 3.67 12.91
C ILE A 69 -4.87 4.65 11.72
N VAL A 70 -5.59 5.76 11.85
CA VAL A 70 -5.65 6.79 10.80
C VAL A 70 -4.26 7.35 10.52
N LYS A 71 -3.51 7.69 11.56
CA LYS A 71 -2.15 8.22 11.43
C LYS A 71 -1.22 7.21 10.75
N GLU A 72 -1.23 5.95 11.16
CA GLU A 72 -0.44 4.89 10.54
C GLU A 72 -0.83 4.68 9.08
N ASN A 73 -2.13 4.73 8.76
CA ASN A 73 -2.59 4.61 7.38
C ASN A 73 -2.07 5.73 6.48
N ASP A 74 -2.07 6.97 6.98
CA ASP A 74 -1.55 8.13 6.25
C ASP A 74 -0.04 8.03 6.04
N GLU A 75 0.72 7.60 7.06
CA GLU A 75 2.16 7.36 6.95
C GLU A 75 2.48 6.26 5.92
N LEU A 76 1.76 5.14 5.98
CA LEU A 76 1.93 4.03 5.02
C LEU A 76 1.59 4.43 3.59
N ARG A 77 0.54 5.24 3.39
CA ARG A 77 0.17 5.75 2.06
C ARG A 77 1.26 6.63 1.49
N GLU A 78 1.85 7.49 2.31
CA GLU A 78 2.91 8.39 1.86
C GLU A 78 4.21 7.64 1.55
N ASP A 79 4.59 6.66 2.37
CA ASP A 79 5.75 5.80 2.10
C ASP A 79 5.54 5.00 0.80
N LEU A 80 4.34 4.48 0.57
CA LEU A 80 4.00 3.76 -0.66
C LEU A 80 4.07 4.70 -1.89
N ARG A 81 3.57 5.94 -1.77
CA ARG A 81 3.67 6.96 -2.82
C ARG A 81 5.13 7.27 -3.16
N MET A 82 5.97 7.47 -2.14
CA MET A 82 7.39 7.76 -2.32
C MET A 82 8.15 6.59 -2.95
N LYS A 83 7.90 5.36 -2.50
CA LYS A 83 8.50 4.16 -3.09
C LYS A 83 8.13 3.99 -4.56
N LYS A 84 6.86 4.21 -4.93
CA LYS A 84 6.42 4.16 -6.33
C LYS A 84 7.17 5.16 -7.20
N LEU A 85 7.33 6.39 -6.73
CA LEU A 85 8.03 7.45 -7.46
C LEU A 85 9.53 7.11 -7.64
N VAL A 86 10.17 6.55 -6.60
CA VAL A 86 11.55 6.06 -6.69
C VAL A 86 11.67 4.92 -7.69
N ILE A 87 10.74 3.95 -7.68
CA ILE A 87 10.72 2.84 -8.63
C ILE A 87 10.59 3.38 -10.05
N GLU A 88 9.62 4.24 -10.32
CA GLU A 88 9.40 4.84 -11.65
C GLU A 88 10.65 5.58 -12.15
N LYS A 89 11.31 6.33 -11.26
CA LYS A 89 12.56 7.01 -11.60
C LYS A 89 13.68 6.01 -11.92
N LEU A 90 13.87 4.98 -11.10
CA LEU A 90 14.89 3.95 -11.33
C LEU A 90 14.62 3.17 -12.62
N GLU A 91 13.36 2.87 -12.93
CA GLU A 91 12.95 2.25 -14.19
C GLU A 91 13.30 3.16 -15.37
N SER A 92 12.99 4.46 -15.28
CA SER A 92 13.32 5.43 -16.33
C SER A 92 14.84 5.56 -16.54
N GLU A 93 15.63 5.56 -15.46
CA GLU A 93 17.09 5.62 -15.53
C GLU A 93 17.67 4.33 -16.10
N LEU A 94 17.16 3.16 -15.72
CA LEU A 94 17.55 1.88 -16.33
C LEU A 94 17.21 1.84 -17.82
N HIS A 95 16.03 2.32 -18.20
CA HIS A 95 15.66 2.44 -19.61
C HIS A 95 16.60 3.37 -20.36
N ARG A 96 16.96 4.52 -19.79
CA ARG A 96 17.93 5.46 -20.37
C ARG A 96 19.32 4.84 -20.52
N TYR A 97 19.85 4.20 -19.48
CA TYR A 97 21.16 3.55 -19.56
C TYR A 97 21.17 2.44 -20.62
N ARG A 98 20.10 1.63 -20.69
CA ARG A 98 19.96 0.61 -21.71
C ARG A 98 19.89 1.21 -23.11
N SER A 99 19.13 2.29 -23.33
CA SER A 99 19.01 2.91 -24.66
C SER A 99 20.29 3.62 -25.10
N GLU A 100 21.01 4.28 -24.19
CA GLU A 100 22.33 4.89 -24.45
C GLU A 100 23.39 3.84 -24.84
N GLU A 101 23.30 2.61 -24.30
CA GLU A 101 24.15 1.47 -24.68
C GLU A 101 23.87 0.94 -26.10
N PHE A 102 22.67 1.15 -26.66
CA PHE A 102 22.30 0.73 -28.02
C PHE A 102 22.54 1.80 -29.09
N ILE A 103 22.55 3.08 -28.73
CA ILE A 103 22.75 4.21 -29.67
C ILE A 103 24.24 4.47 -29.94
N ASN A 104 25.12 4.23 -28.97
CA ASN A 104 26.56 4.43 -29.14
C ASN A 104 27.23 3.22 -29.80
N SER A 105 27.54 3.34 -31.09
CA SER A 105 28.18 2.33 -31.94
C SER A 105 29.66 2.00 -31.60
N SER A 106 30.21 2.55 -30.52
CA SER A 106 31.63 2.46 -30.16
C SER A 106 31.92 1.81 -28.79
N HIS A 107 30.98 1.04 -28.21
CA HIS A 107 31.21 0.34 -26.94
C HIS A 107 31.76 -1.10 -27.12
N SER A 108 32.94 -1.37 -26.54
CA SER A 108 33.59 -2.69 -26.46
C SER A 108 33.30 -3.36 -25.11
N GLY A 109 32.04 -3.71 -24.84
CA GLY A 109 31.62 -4.40 -23.61
C GLY A 109 30.49 -5.40 -23.90
N VAL A 110 30.27 -6.34 -22.98
CA VAL A 110 29.20 -7.36 -23.11
C VAL A 110 27.84 -6.66 -23.03
N ARG A 111 27.21 -6.42 -24.19
CA ARG A 111 25.87 -5.81 -24.32
C ARG A 111 24.86 -6.63 -23.50
N LYS A 112 24.14 -6.00 -22.57
CA LYS A 112 23.07 -6.67 -21.81
C LYS A 112 21.83 -6.78 -22.69
N TYR A 113 21.62 -7.96 -23.25
CA TYR A 113 20.40 -8.28 -23.99
C TYR A 113 19.17 -8.25 -23.09
N ASN A 114 18.00 -7.93 -23.65
CA ASN A 114 16.75 -8.09 -22.91
C ASN A 114 16.53 -9.58 -22.61
N ILE A 115 16.68 -9.96 -21.34
CA ILE A 115 16.53 -11.35 -20.88
C ILE A 115 15.13 -11.86 -21.20
N GLU A 116 14.11 -11.00 -21.08
CA GLU A 116 12.72 -11.35 -21.39
C GLU A 116 12.53 -11.65 -22.87
N LEU A 117 13.23 -10.96 -23.77
CA LEU A 117 13.21 -11.24 -25.20
C LEU A 117 13.82 -12.62 -25.51
N ILE A 118 14.97 -12.93 -24.89
CA ILE A 118 15.65 -14.21 -25.05
C ILE A 118 14.78 -15.35 -24.50
N GLU A 119 14.22 -15.18 -23.30
CA GLU A 119 13.33 -16.16 -22.67
C GLU A 119 12.05 -16.38 -23.50
N LEU A 120 11.46 -15.31 -24.04
CA LEU A 120 10.28 -15.38 -24.89
C LEU A 120 10.55 -16.23 -26.14
N LEU A 121 11.67 -15.97 -26.82
CA LEU A 121 12.07 -16.69 -28.04
C LEU A 121 12.40 -18.15 -27.75
N LYS A 122 13.17 -18.43 -26.69
CA LYS A 122 13.50 -19.79 -26.23
C LYS A 122 12.25 -20.61 -25.89
N LYS A 123 11.26 -19.99 -25.22
CA LYS A 123 10.07 -20.68 -24.73
C LYS A 123 9.08 -21.03 -25.84
N ARG A 124 8.92 -20.13 -26.83
CA ARG A 124 7.88 -20.26 -27.86
C ARG A 124 8.38 -20.80 -29.19
N GLY A 125 9.70 -20.85 -29.40
CA GLY A 125 10.30 -21.34 -30.63
C GLY A 125 10.14 -20.35 -31.78
N SER A 126 8.92 -19.95 -32.15
CA SER A 126 8.63 -18.93 -33.16
C SER A 126 7.62 -17.91 -32.63
N VAL A 127 7.93 -16.61 -32.78
CA VAL A 127 7.13 -15.51 -32.23
C VAL A 127 7.02 -14.38 -33.24
N THR A 128 5.83 -13.82 -33.41
CA THR A 128 5.60 -12.68 -34.31
C THR A 128 6.10 -11.37 -33.71
N ASN A 129 6.39 -10.36 -34.56
CA ASN A 129 6.83 -9.05 -34.07
C ASN A 129 5.79 -8.39 -33.14
N GLU A 130 4.50 -8.55 -33.43
CA GLU A 130 3.43 -8.02 -32.57
C GLU A 130 3.39 -8.71 -31.19
N GLU A 131 3.62 -10.03 -31.14
CA GLU A 131 3.68 -10.78 -29.90
C GLU A 131 4.92 -10.42 -29.07
N ILE A 132 6.06 -10.15 -29.73
CA ILE A 132 7.28 -9.67 -29.06
C ILE A 132 7.01 -8.32 -28.40
N LEU A 133 6.47 -7.35 -29.13
CA LEU A 133 6.18 -6.03 -28.58
C LEU A 133 5.17 -6.11 -27.44
N ARG A 134 4.11 -6.91 -27.59
CA ARG A 134 3.08 -7.09 -26.56
C ARG A 134 3.63 -7.77 -25.31
N ALA A 135 4.44 -8.82 -25.46
CA ALA A 135 5.01 -9.56 -24.33
C ALA A 135 6.01 -8.71 -23.53
N LEU A 136 6.70 -7.79 -24.20
CA LEU A 136 7.64 -6.85 -23.58
C LEU A 136 6.97 -5.56 -23.09
N GLY A 137 5.64 -5.42 -23.23
CA GLY A 137 4.90 -4.22 -22.83
C GLY A 137 5.25 -2.96 -23.65
N ILE A 138 5.80 -3.13 -24.85
CA ILE A 138 6.26 -2.03 -25.71
C ILE A 138 5.10 -1.52 -26.55
N ASN A 139 4.91 -0.20 -26.55
CA ASN A 139 3.94 0.45 -27.42
C ASN A 139 4.42 0.45 -28.88
N PRO A 140 3.66 -0.10 -29.84
CA PRO A 140 4.05 -0.10 -31.26
C PRO A 140 4.24 1.29 -31.89
N THR A 141 3.69 2.35 -31.27
CA THR A 141 3.87 3.73 -31.75
C THR A 141 5.16 4.38 -31.23
N ASP A 142 5.89 3.73 -30.32
CA ASP A 142 7.17 4.20 -29.80
C ASP A 142 8.31 3.73 -30.71
N GLY A 143 8.66 4.58 -31.68
CA GLY A 143 9.64 4.25 -32.71
C GLY A 143 11.05 3.95 -32.20
N ASP A 144 11.46 4.50 -31.05
CA ASP A 144 12.80 4.28 -30.52
C ASP A 144 12.90 2.91 -29.84
N ASN A 145 11.88 2.52 -29.07
CA ASN A 145 11.80 1.20 -28.46
C ASN A 145 11.65 0.08 -29.50
N VAL A 146 10.86 0.31 -30.56
CA VAL A 146 10.74 -0.65 -31.67
C VAL A 146 12.09 -0.85 -32.36
N LYS A 147 12.83 0.24 -32.65
CA LYS A 147 14.18 0.15 -33.26
C LYS A 147 15.17 -0.59 -32.38
N ALA A 148 15.13 -0.37 -31.06
CA ALA A 148 16.02 -1.05 -30.13
C ALA A 148 15.80 -2.58 -30.14
N ILE A 149 14.54 -3.04 -30.17
CA ILE A 149 14.22 -4.46 -30.27
C ILE A 149 14.64 -5.04 -31.62
N SER A 150 14.38 -4.33 -32.73
CA SER A 150 14.85 -4.75 -34.06
C SER A 150 16.38 -4.92 -34.08
N ALA A 151 17.13 -3.96 -33.57
CA ALA A 151 18.58 -4.05 -33.50
C ALA A 151 19.07 -5.21 -32.61
N GLN A 152 18.35 -5.53 -31.53
CA GLN A 152 18.67 -6.71 -30.71
C GLN A 152 18.44 -8.03 -31.47
N LEU A 153 17.33 -8.15 -32.19
CA LEU A 153 17.01 -9.32 -33.00
C LEU A 153 17.99 -9.51 -34.16
N ASP A 154 18.39 -8.43 -34.82
CA ASP A 154 19.41 -8.44 -35.88
C ASP A 154 20.77 -8.90 -35.35
N ASN A 155 21.15 -8.46 -34.14
CA ASN A 155 22.36 -8.95 -33.48
C ASN A 155 22.25 -10.43 -33.10
N LEU A 156 21.11 -10.89 -32.55
CA LEU A 156 20.93 -12.31 -32.25
C LEU A 156 20.99 -13.18 -33.52
N HIS A 157 20.51 -12.67 -34.64
CA HIS A 157 20.61 -13.33 -35.95
C HIS A 157 22.05 -13.38 -36.45
N SER A 158 22.84 -12.32 -36.28
CA SER A 158 24.25 -12.33 -36.67
C SER A 158 25.09 -13.31 -35.85
N TYR A 159 24.70 -13.59 -34.60
CA TYR A 159 25.27 -14.66 -33.78
C TYR A 159 24.69 -16.06 -34.07
N GLY A 160 23.75 -16.19 -35.01
CA GLY A 160 23.14 -17.47 -35.40
C GLY A 160 22.16 -18.06 -34.37
N LEU A 161 21.68 -17.25 -33.42
CA LEU A 161 20.80 -17.70 -32.32
C LEU A 161 19.32 -17.68 -32.71
N VAL A 162 18.94 -16.82 -33.66
CA VAL A 162 17.58 -16.67 -34.16
C VAL A 162 17.57 -16.56 -35.68
N ALA A 163 16.46 -16.85 -36.34
CA ALA A 163 16.22 -16.62 -37.76
C ALA A 163 14.94 -15.80 -37.99
N PRO A 164 14.93 -14.90 -38.98
CA PRO A 164 13.72 -14.22 -39.40
C PRO A 164 12.76 -15.23 -40.07
N THR A 165 11.49 -15.11 -39.75
CA THR A 165 10.37 -15.82 -40.38
C THR A 165 9.50 -14.81 -41.13
N SER A 166 8.49 -15.29 -41.86
CA SER A 166 7.59 -14.42 -42.65
C SER A 166 6.82 -13.37 -41.83
N ARG A 167 6.68 -13.54 -40.50
CA ARG A 167 5.97 -12.59 -39.62
C ARG A 167 6.68 -12.30 -38.29
N GLY A 168 7.93 -12.73 -38.12
CA GLY A 168 8.61 -12.59 -36.84
C GLY A 168 9.94 -13.33 -36.79
N TRP A 169 10.23 -13.96 -35.65
CA TRP A 169 11.53 -14.54 -35.36
C TRP A 169 11.41 -15.92 -34.74
N SER A 170 12.30 -16.81 -35.14
CA SER A 170 12.41 -18.17 -34.60
C SER A 170 13.73 -18.34 -33.88
N TRP A 171 13.71 -19.02 -32.74
CA TRP A 171 14.89 -19.47 -32.02
C TRP A 171 15.53 -20.66 -32.75
N LEU A 172 16.86 -20.64 -32.90
CA LEU A 172 17.62 -21.67 -33.62
C LEU A 172 18.53 -22.53 -32.71
N GLY A 173 18.74 -22.19 -31.44
CA GLY A 173 19.65 -22.95 -30.54
C GLY A 173 19.44 -22.71 -29.07
#